data_AF-A0A2U3KHF0-F1
#
_entry.id   AF-A0A2U3KHF0-F1
#
_cell.length_a   1.000
_cell.length_b   1.000
_cell.length_c   1.000
_cell.angle_alpha   90.00
_cell.angle_beta   90.00
_cell.angle_gamma   90.00
#
_symmetry.space_group_name_H-M   'P 1'
#
loop_
_entity.id
_entity.type
_entity.pdbx_description
1 polymer ?
#
loop_
_entity_poly.entity_id
_entity_poly.type
_entity_poly.pdbx_seq_one_letter_code
_entity_poly.pdbx_strand_id
1 'polypeptide(L)'
;MPPLPADYAVHIVSGDRDPSWLGADWFFAEPANPYRTLPGDLSARNPQVVSYVVDFVNLSLPPGADHVSAAAFVTTPGDPLTATNTSLDELTMTDKHVALRNLNLVLYHVTPPPPPPPSPPVVTPPTFLLDFHNATPQESTVDLVFQRRNFSGHLSVVLPKLESVSPVEQSLQGMTLTAPDQLDPVVKSQWSEWLASAGKLQQLDGSRVLVASPTAPQASITGVRLPASGRITLAITAQPPPESAPGQRYRFDVTQTIGGRIVGGSSCILAVVEARPKEPGTGGS
;
A
#
# COMPACT_ATOMS: atom_id res chain seq x y z
N MET A 1 8.79 11.61 -7.39
CA MET A 1 7.90 11.14 -8.47
C MET A 1 8.39 11.76 -9.78
N PRO A 2 8.39 11.04 -10.90
CA PRO A 2 8.74 11.61 -12.20
C PRO A 2 7.82 12.81 -12.54
N PRO A 3 8.31 13.86 -13.20
CA PRO A 3 7.45 14.93 -13.69
C PRO A 3 6.51 14.40 -14.79
N LEU A 4 5.36 15.06 -14.96
CA LEU A 4 4.49 14.85 -16.11
C LEU A 4 5.14 15.41 -17.39
N PRO A 5 4.83 14.86 -18.58
CA PRO A 5 5.14 15.48 -19.86
C PRO A 5 4.62 16.93 -19.94
N ALA A 6 5.34 17.84 -20.59
CA ALA A 6 5.02 19.27 -20.57
C ALA A 6 3.64 19.62 -21.18
N ASP A 7 3.13 18.78 -22.07
CA ASP A 7 1.86 18.92 -22.80
C ASP A 7 0.78 17.94 -22.33
N TYR A 8 0.96 17.30 -21.17
CA TYR A 8 0.03 16.30 -20.63
C TYR A 8 -1.44 16.79 -20.61
N ALA A 9 -1.68 18.06 -20.25
CA ALA A 9 -3.02 18.62 -20.19
C ALA A 9 -3.71 18.64 -21.55
N VAL A 10 -2.96 18.92 -22.63
CA VAL A 10 -3.50 18.91 -24.01
C VAL A 10 -3.95 17.50 -24.37
N HIS A 11 -3.09 16.51 -24.15
CA HIS A 11 -3.39 15.10 -24.42
C HIS A 11 -4.59 14.58 -23.62
N ILE A 12 -4.68 14.96 -22.34
CA ILE A 12 -5.81 14.57 -21.47
C ILE A 12 -7.11 15.20 -21.97
N VAL A 13 -7.12 16.49 -22.30
CA VAL A 13 -8.33 17.19 -22.77
C VAL A 13 -8.78 16.68 -24.15
N SER A 14 -7.85 16.32 -25.04
CA SER A 14 -8.19 15.73 -26.34
C SER A 14 -8.61 14.26 -26.25
N GLY A 15 -8.45 13.61 -25.09
CA GLY A 15 -8.69 12.17 -24.92
C GLY A 15 -7.69 11.32 -25.71
N ASP A 16 -6.44 11.77 -25.80
CA ASP A 16 -5.39 11.10 -26.57
C ASP A 16 -5.01 9.75 -25.96
N ARG A 17 -5.26 8.69 -26.73
CA ARG A 17 -5.07 7.29 -26.30
C ARG A 17 -3.69 6.75 -26.63
N ASP A 18 -2.87 7.48 -27.38
CA ASP A 18 -1.51 7.03 -27.69
C ASP A 18 -0.63 7.11 -26.44
N PRO A 19 -0.08 6.00 -25.91
CA PRO A 19 0.78 6.07 -24.74
C PRO A 19 2.11 6.78 -24.98
N SER A 20 2.48 7.08 -26.24
CA SER A 20 3.77 7.68 -26.57
C SER A 20 4.02 9.04 -25.89
N TRP A 21 2.97 9.79 -25.56
CA TRP A 21 3.10 11.07 -24.87
C TRP A 21 3.42 10.94 -23.38
N LEU A 22 3.11 9.82 -22.74
CA LEU A 22 3.27 9.62 -21.29
C LEU A 22 4.74 9.65 -20.83
N GLY A 23 5.68 9.37 -21.74
CA GLY A 23 7.08 9.15 -21.40
C GLY A 23 7.32 7.74 -20.82
N ALA A 24 8.53 7.50 -20.30
CA ALA A 24 8.96 6.15 -19.90
C ALA A 24 8.44 5.70 -18.52
N ASP A 25 8.11 6.65 -17.64
CA ASP A 25 7.78 6.38 -16.24
C ASP A 25 6.26 6.39 -15.95
N TRP A 26 5.44 6.72 -16.95
CA TRP A 26 4.00 6.81 -16.83
C TRP A 26 3.29 5.80 -17.74
N PHE A 27 2.23 5.21 -17.21
CA PHE A 27 1.44 4.20 -17.89
C PHE A 27 -0.04 4.48 -17.71
N PHE A 28 -0.83 4.20 -18.74
CA PHE A 28 -2.28 4.15 -18.56
C PHE A 28 -2.64 2.97 -17.65
N ALA A 29 -3.53 3.23 -16.69
CA ALA A 29 -4.04 2.23 -15.76
C ALA A 29 -4.72 1.05 -16.49
N GLU A 30 -5.39 1.33 -17.61
CA GLU A 30 -5.99 0.36 -18.51
C GLU A 30 -5.68 0.77 -19.96
N PRO A 31 -4.58 0.29 -20.57
CA PRO A 31 -4.13 0.77 -21.89
C PRO A 31 -5.16 0.60 -23.00
N ALA A 32 -6.04 -0.40 -22.90
CA ALA A 32 -7.11 -0.61 -23.87
C ALA A 32 -8.23 0.44 -23.77
N ASN A 33 -8.49 0.99 -22.57
CA ASN A 33 -9.55 1.96 -22.30
C ASN A 33 -9.07 3.03 -21.30
N PRO A 34 -8.14 3.93 -21.70
CA PRO A 34 -7.48 4.84 -20.78
C PRO A 34 -8.40 5.95 -20.23
N TYR A 35 -9.53 6.21 -20.90
CA TYR A 35 -10.51 7.21 -20.49
C TYR A 35 -11.86 6.56 -20.24
N ARG A 36 -12.53 6.99 -19.17
CA ARG A 36 -13.91 6.63 -18.84
C ARG A 36 -14.77 7.86 -18.73
N THR A 37 -15.94 7.81 -19.35
CA THR A 37 -16.97 8.82 -19.17
C THR A 37 -17.81 8.48 -17.95
N LEU A 38 -18.20 9.49 -17.18
CA LEU A 38 -19.15 9.29 -16.09
C LEU A 38 -20.50 8.79 -16.68
N PRO A 39 -21.16 7.82 -16.02
CA PRO A 39 -22.37 7.21 -16.57
C PRO A 39 -23.61 8.13 -16.52
N GLY A 40 -23.53 9.28 -15.84
CA GLY A 40 -24.62 10.25 -15.78
C GLY A 40 -24.14 11.63 -15.31
N ASP A 41 -25.10 12.53 -15.10
CA ASP A 41 -24.84 13.93 -14.73
C ASP A 41 -24.16 14.03 -13.36
N LEU A 42 -22.98 14.66 -13.34
CA LEU A 42 -22.23 14.89 -12.12
C LEU A 42 -22.78 16.11 -11.38
N SER A 43 -23.18 15.92 -10.12
CA SER A 43 -23.47 17.03 -9.21
C SER A 43 -23.07 16.67 -7.78
N ALA A 44 -22.99 17.68 -6.91
CA ALA A 44 -22.75 17.43 -5.47
C ALA A 44 -23.82 16.53 -4.82
N ARG A 45 -25.02 16.44 -5.41
CA ARG A 45 -26.11 15.57 -4.93
C ARG A 45 -26.13 14.20 -5.61
N ASN A 46 -25.38 14.03 -6.70
CA ASN A 46 -25.33 12.82 -7.49
C ASN A 46 -23.86 12.50 -7.85
N PRO A 47 -23.03 12.11 -6.86
CA PRO A 47 -21.64 11.76 -7.13
C PRO A 47 -21.59 10.53 -8.04
N GLN A 48 -20.73 10.59 -9.06
CA GLN A 48 -20.50 9.48 -9.99
C GLN A 48 -19.16 8.82 -9.69
N VAL A 49 -19.07 7.52 -9.94
CA VAL A 49 -17.85 6.73 -9.76
C VAL A 49 -17.51 6.02 -11.06
N VAL A 50 -16.25 6.12 -11.46
CA VAL A 50 -15.65 5.26 -12.47
C VAL A 50 -14.53 4.47 -11.82
N SER A 51 -14.31 3.25 -12.29
CA SER A 51 -13.27 2.36 -11.77
C SER A 51 -12.40 1.85 -12.90
N TYR A 52 -11.12 1.69 -12.61
CA TYR A 52 -10.15 1.04 -13.49
C TYR A 52 -9.68 -0.24 -12.83
N VAL A 53 -9.67 -1.33 -13.59
CA VAL A 53 -9.10 -2.59 -13.12
C VAL A 53 -7.63 -2.59 -13.53
N VAL A 54 -6.77 -2.29 -12.56
CA VAL A 54 -5.33 -2.27 -12.79
C VAL A 54 -4.76 -3.65 -12.55
N ASP A 55 -4.00 -4.13 -13.53
CA ASP A 55 -3.20 -5.34 -13.43
C ASP A 55 -1.71 -4.98 -13.39
N PHE A 56 -1.18 -4.89 -12.18
CA PHE A 56 0.22 -4.56 -11.95
C PHE A 56 1.20 -5.63 -12.43
N VAL A 57 0.74 -6.84 -12.74
CA VAL A 57 1.59 -7.89 -13.33
C VAL A 57 1.88 -7.60 -14.81
N ASN A 58 0.91 -7.01 -15.50
CA ASN A 58 1.00 -6.68 -16.92
C ASN A 58 1.44 -5.24 -17.19
N LEU A 59 1.37 -4.37 -16.18
CA LEU A 59 2.12 -3.12 -16.20
C LEU A 59 3.60 -3.49 -16.13
N SER A 60 4.38 -3.11 -17.15
CA SER A 60 5.83 -3.30 -17.24
C SER A 60 6.58 -2.42 -16.23
N LEU A 61 6.24 -2.57 -14.95
CA LEU A 61 6.88 -1.86 -13.86
C LEU A 61 8.35 -2.30 -13.76
N PRO A 62 9.25 -1.37 -13.38
CA PRO A 62 10.64 -1.72 -13.13
C PRO A 62 10.75 -2.89 -12.14
N PRO A 63 11.67 -3.85 -12.33
CA PRO A 63 11.90 -4.93 -11.39
C PRO A 63 12.14 -4.39 -9.97
N GLY A 64 11.42 -4.92 -8.98
CA GLY A 64 11.51 -4.48 -7.59
C GLY A 64 10.69 -3.24 -7.24
N ALA A 65 9.86 -2.73 -8.15
CA ALA A 65 8.90 -1.67 -7.83
C ALA A 65 7.87 -2.17 -6.78
N ASP A 66 8.00 -1.67 -5.57
CA ASP A 66 7.14 -1.94 -4.41
C ASP A 66 6.27 -0.73 -4.05
N HIS A 67 6.46 0.40 -4.72
CA HIS A 67 5.69 1.63 -4.58
C HIS A 67 5.29 2.18 -5.96
N VAL A 68 4.00 2.44 -6.16
CA VAL A 68 3.45 3.05 -7.39
C VAL A 68 2.57 4.24 -7.03
N SER A 69 2.72 5.32 -7.77
CA SER A 69 1.82 6.47 -7.68
C SER A 69 0.76 6.38 -8.77
N ALA A 70 -0.51 6.49 -8.37
CA ALA A 70 -1.64 6.55 -9.28
C ALA A 70 -2.19 7.98 -9.31
N ALA A 71 -2.14 8.60 -10.49
CA ALA A 71 -2.74 9.90 -10.75
C ALA A 71 -4.10 9.72 -11.44
N ALA A 72 -5.11 10.47 -11.02
CA ALA A 72 -6.40 10.55 -11.68
C ALA A 72 -6.65 12.00 -12.10
N PHE A 73 -7.06 12.17 -13.36
CA PHE A 73 -7.40 13.46 -13.94
C PHE A 73 -8.88 13.45 -14.33
N VAL A 74 -9.60 14.50 -13.99
CA VAL A 74 -11.00 14.69 -14.34
C VAL A 74 -11.12 15.98 -15.13
N THR A 75 -11.70 15.91 -16.32
CA THR A 75 -11.88 17.08 -17.20
C THR A 75 -13.27 17.05 -17.81
N THR A 76 -13.84 18.22 -18.09
CA THR A 76 -15.09 18.35 -18.85
C THR A 76 -14.95 19.47 -19.89
N PRO A 77 -15.74 19.47 -20.98
CA PRO A 77 -15.69 20.56 -21.96
C PRO A 77 -15.94 21.96 -21.36
N GLY A 78 -16.73 22.06 -20.28
CA GLY A 78 -17.02 23.33 -19.60
C GLY A 78 -16.04 23.71 -18.49
N ASP A 79 -15.14 22.81 -18.12
CA ASP A 79 -14.14 22.97 -17.06
C ASP A 79 -12.90 22.15 -17.48
N PRO A 80 -12.16 22.59 -18.51
CA PRO A 80 -11.03 21.85 -19.03
C PRO A 80 -9.82 22.00 -18.10
N LEU A 81 -9.00 20.94 -18.03
CA LEU A 81 -7.68 21.01 -17.41
C LEU A 81 -6.77 21.94 -18.21
N THR A 82 -6.29 23.02 -17.57
CA THR A 82 -5.44 24.05 -18.21
C THR A 82 -4.09 24.24 -17.51
N ALA A 83 -3.81 23.44 -16.48
CA ALA A 83 -2.55 23.52 -15.75
C ALA A 83 -1.35 23.14 -16.63
N THR A 84 -0.25 23.84 -16.40
CA THR A 84 1.04 23.62 -17.08
C THR A 84 2.11 23.08 -16.14
N ASN A 85 1.80 22.95 -14.85
CA ASN A 85 2.73 22.45 -13.86
C ASN A 85 2.94 20.93 -14.05
N THR A 86 4.18 20.53 -14.27
CA THR A 86 4.55 19.12 -14.45
C THR A 86 4.82 18.40 -13.13
N SER A 87 4.93 19.13 -12.02
CA SER A 87 5.05 18.53 -10.68
C SER A 87 3.68 18.09 -10.20
N LEU A 88 3.43 16.78 -10.16
CA LEU A 88 2.14 16.25 -9.73
C LEU A 88 1.87 16.54 -8.24
N ASP A 89 2.91 16.63 -7.40
CA ASP A 89 2.77 17.04 -6.00
C ASP A 89 2.23 18.47 -5.90
N GLU A 90 2.78 19.41 -6.66
CA GLU A 90 2.27 20.79 -6.70
C GLU A 90 0.87 20.85 -7.34
N LEU A 91 0.68 20.10 -8.43
CA LEU A 91 -0.56 20.08 -9.18
C LEU A 91 -1.75 19.63 -8.32
N THR A 92 -1.59 18.59 -7.52
CA THR A 92 -2.65 18.12 -6.60
C THR A 92 -2.98 19.10 -5.48
N MET A 93 -2.08 20.03 -5.17
CA MET A 93 -2.32 21.08 -4.19
C MET A 93 -3.00 22.32 -4.80
N THR A 94 -2.81 22.55 -6.10
CA THR A 94 -3.26 23.79 -6.77
C THR A 94 -4.41 23.59 -7.75
N ASP A 95 -4.66 22.38 -8.23
CA ASP A 95 -5.64 22.08 -9.27
C ASP A 95 -6.66 21.01 -8.80
N LYS A 96 -7.94 21.39 -8.81
CA LYS A 96 -9.08 20.56 -8.39
C LYS A 96 -9.32 19.33 -9.29
N HIS A 97 -8.77 19.32 -10.51
CA HIS A 97 -8.99 18.26 -11.49
C HIS A 97 -8.13 17.03 -11.24
N VAL A 98 -7.16 17.12 -10.32
CA VAL A 98 -6.10 16.12 -10.18
C VAL A 98 -6.11 15.55 -8.78
N ALA A 99 -6.10 14.22 -8.70
CA ALA A 99 -5.89 13.49 -7.46
C ALA A 99 -4.72 12.54 -7.61
N LEU A 100 -3.96 12.36 -6.54
CA LEU A 100 -2.84 11.42 -6.48
C LEU A 100 -3.04 10.47 -5.32
N ARG A 101 -2.66 9.20 -5.53
CA ARG A 101 -2.61 8.20 -4.47
C ARG A 101 -1.34 7.37 -4.62
N ASN A 102 -0.59 7.23 -3.52
CA ASN A 102 0.50 6.28 -3.44
C ASN A 102 -0.04 4.90 -3.05
N LEU A 103 0.47 3.87 -3.72
CA LEU A 103 0.09 2.47 -3.59
C LEU A 103 1.34 1.67 -3.27
N ASN A 104 1.30 0.86 -2.21
CA ASN A 104 2.34 -0.11 -1.91
C ASN A 104 1.96 -1.44 -2.56
N LEU A 105 2.81 -1.93 -3.46
CA LEU A 105 2.62 -3.20 -4.14
C LEU A 105 3.32 -4.30 -3.35
N VAL A 106 2.52 -5.23 -2.85
CA VAL A 106 2.98 -6.30 -1.98
C VAL A 106 2.66 -7.63 -2.65
N LEU A 107 3.67 -8.25 -3.26
CA LEU A 107 3.51 -9.51 -3.99
C LEU A 107 3.48 -10.70 -3.03
N TYR A 108 2.41 -11.49 -3.11
CA TYR A 108 2.20 -12.70 -2.31
C TYR A 108 2.57 -13.95 -3.12
N HIS A 109 3.68 -14.59 -2.80
CA HIS A 109 4.16 -15.79 -3.51
C HIS A 109 3.68 -17.07 -2.82
N VAL A 110 3.11 -18.00 -3.59
CA VAL A 110 2.68 -19.32 -3.10
C VAL A 110 3.58 -20.40 -3.67
N THR A 111 4.54 -20.94 -2.90
CA THR A 111 5.45 -21.96 -3.43
C THR A 111 4.73 -23.31 -3.52
N PRO A 112 4.69 -23.98 -4.69
CA PRO A 112 4.08 -25.29 -4.81
C PRO A 112 4.86 -26.33 -3.97
N PRO A 113 4.19 -27.35 -3.42
CA PRO A 113 4.86 -28.34 -2.60
C PRO A 113 5.82 -29.21 -3.44
N PRO A 114 6.98 -29.60 -2.90
CA PRO A 114 7.86 -30.54 -3.58
C PRO A 114 7.16 -31.91 -3.74
N PRO A 115 7.26 -32.57 -4.90
CA PRO A 115 6.76 -33.94 -5.07
C PRO A 115 7.67 -34.95 -4.34
N PRO A 116 7.15 -36.09 -3.80
CA PRO A 116 5.76 -36.59 -3.77
C PRO A 116 4.98 -36.17 -2.48
N PRO A 117 3.61 -36.26 -2.45
CA PRO A 117 2.79 -35.63 -1.41
C PRO A 117 2.84 -36.37 -0.05
N PRO A 118 2.51 -35.69 1.09
CA PRO A 118 1.52 -34.63 1.18
C PRO A 118 1.97 -33.43 2.04
N SER A 119 2.79 -32.54 1.49
CA SER A 119 3.01 -31.23 2.13
C SER A 119 2.04 -30.20 1.54
N PRO A 120 1.35 -29.40 2.38
CA PRO A 120 0.62 -28.24 1.89
C PRO A 120 1.60 -27.23 1.26
N PRO A 121 1.15 -26.40 0.30
CA PRO A 121 1.98 -25.33 -0.25
C PRO A 121 2.54 -24.45 0.86
N VAL A 122 3.84 -24.15 0.80
CA VAL A 122 4.50 -23.25 1.75
C VAL A 122 4.22 -21.84 1.29
N VAL A 123 3.58 -21.08 2.16
CA VAL A 123 3.16 -19.72 1.86
C VAL A 123 3.99 -18.73 2.65
N THR A 124 4.60 -17.79 1.95
CA THR A 124 5.50 -16.80 2.56
C THR A 124 4.75 -15.47 2.64
N PRO A 125 4.30 -15.04 3.84
CA PRO A 125 3.57 -13.81 3.97
C PRO A 125 4.51 -12.64 3.68
N PRO A 126 4.10 -11.65 2.87
CA PRO A 126 4.95 -10.53 2.55
C PRO A 126 5.01 -9.55 3.72
N THR A 127 6.20 -8.99 3.89
CA THR A 127 6.48 -7.91 4.84
C THR A 127 6.83 -6.65 4.05
N PHE A 128 6.19 -5.54 4.36
CA PHE A 128 6.43 -4.26 3.70
C PHE A 128 6.54 -3.13 4.71
N LEU A 129 7.06 -1.99 4.26
CA LEU A 129 7.24 -0.81 5.08
C LEU A 129 6.15 0.22 4.84
N LEU A 130 5.79 0.94 5.89
CA LEU A 130 4.87 2.06 5.81
C LEU A 130 5.37 3.23 6.65
N ASP A 131 5.57 4.37 5.99
CA ASP A 131 6.01 5.61 6.61
C ASP A 131 4.82 6.48 7.04
N PHE A 132 4.92 7.04 8.24
CA PHE A 132 3.99 8.02 8.78
C PHE A 132 4.72 9.32 9.04
N HIS A 133 4.30 10.37 8.32
CA HIS A 133 4.96 11.67 8.34
C HIS A 133 4.25 12.64 9.28
N ASN A 134 5.05 13.50 9.92
CA ASN A 134 4.58 14.68 10.62
C ASN A 134 5.07 15.93 9.89
N ALA A 135 4.17 16.59 9.18
CA ALA A 135 4.47 17.81 8.45
C ALA A 135 4.64 19.05 9.35
N THR A 136 4.27 18.94 10.64
CA THR A 136 4.32 20.08 11.56
C THR A 136 5.72 20.26 12.15
N PRO A 137 6.14 21.49 12.50
CA PRO A 137 7.44 21.75 13.14
C PRO A 137 7.46 21.37 14.62
N GLN A 138 6.44 20.69 15.12
CA GLN A 138 6.26 20.30 16.52
C GLN A 138 6.05 18.79 16.61
N GLU A 139 6.46 18.17 17.72
CA GLU A 139 6.10 16.77 17.98
C GLU A 139 4.57 16.64 17.98
N SER A 140 4.07 15.56 17.34
CA SER A 140 2.64 15.29 17.26
C SER A 140 2.34 13.92 17.83
N THR A 141 1.23 13.83 18.57
CA THR A 141 0.67 12.56 19.02
C THR A 141 -0.44 12.15 18.06
N VAL A 142 -0.33 10.97 17.48
CA VAL A 142 -1.25 10.43 16.49
C VAL A 142 -1.79 9.07 16.91
N ASP A 143 -2.94 8.70 16.38
CA ASP A 143 -3.42 7.33 16.45
C ASP A 143 -3.25 6.67 15.08
N LEU A 144 -2.77 5.42 15.09
CA LEU A 144 -2.69 4.59 13.90
C LEU A 144 -3.84 3.60 13.92
N VAL A 145 -4.71 3.69 12.92
CA VAL A 145 -5.94 2.89 12.84
C VAL A 145 -5.89 1.99 11.61
N PHE A 146 -5.99 0.69 11.83
CA PHE A 146 -6.00 -0.37 10.83
C PHE A 146 -7.45 -0.80 10.60
N GLN A 147 -8.05 -0.37 9.50
CA GLN A 147 -9.40 -0.73 9.10
C GLN A 147 -9.36 -2.03 8.31
N ARG A 148 -9.96 -3.09 8.88
CA ARG A 148 -9.85 -4.47 8.42
C ARG A 148 -11.20 -5.09 8.05
N ARG A 149 -12.24 -4.28 7.82
CA ARG A 149 -13.59 -4.76 7.47
C ARG A 149 -13.61 -5.73 6.28
N ASN A 150 -12.68 -5.58 5.34
CA ASN A 150 -12.55 -6.42 4.16
C ASN A 150 -11.29 -7.31 4.20
N PHE A 151 -10.75 -7.58 5.39
CA PHE A 151 -9.54 -8.37 5.58
C PHE A 151 -9.57 -9.14 6.91
N SER A 152 -9.92 -10.42 6.83
CA SER A 152 -9.90 -11.38 7.95
C SER A 152 -8.57 -12.12 8.10
N GLY A 153 -7.60 -11.85 7.21
CA GLY A 153 -6.28 -12.48 7.23
C GLY A 153 -5.41 -12.02 8.41
N HIS A 154 -4.23 -12.64 8.56
CA HIS A 154 -3.27 -12.25 9.60
C HIS A 154 -2.68 -10.87 9.30
N LEU A 155 -2.57 -10.03 10.33
CA LEU A 155 -1.87 -8.75 10.28
C LEU A 155 -0.98 -8.64 11.52
N SER A 156 0.32 -8.54 11.32
CA SER A 156 1.28 -8.20 12.36
C SER A 156 2.05 -6.95 12.01
N VAL A 157 2.36 -6.15 13.03
CA VAL A 157 3.01 -4.85 12.91
C VAL A 157 4.18 -4.79 13.87
N VAL A 158 5.33 -4.35 13.37
CA VAL A 158 6.50 -4.01 14.19
C VAL A 158 6.66 -2.50 14.13
N LEU A 159 6.66 -1.89 15.32
CA LEU A 159 6.89 -0.48 15.51
C LEU A 159 8.39 -0.19 15.62
N PRO A 160 8.83 1.06 15.40
CA PRO A 160 10.16 1.46 15.82
C PRO A 160 10.31 1.38 17.35
N LYS A 161 11.54 1.41 17.83
CA LYS A 161 11.87 1.63 19.24
C LYS A 161 11.38 3.01 19.62
N LEU A 162 10.17 3.06 20.15
CA LEU A 162 9.56 4.29 20.63
C LEU A 162 10.05 4.53 22.07
N GLU A 163 10.79 5.61 22.29
CA GLU A 163 11.39 5.94 23.60
C GLU A 163 10.33 6.28 24.66
N SER A 164 9.06 6.50 24.30
CA SER A 164 8.06 7.06 25.21
C SER A 164 6.59 6.79 24.82
N VAL A 165 6.25 5.56 24.42
CA VAL A 165 4.85 5.15 24.50
C VAL A 165 4.58 4.84 25.97
N SER A 166 3.54 5.46 26.55
CA SER A 166 2.80 4.86 27.68
C SER A 166 2.64 3.36 27.43
N PRO A 167 2.61 2.46 28.44
CA PRO A 167 2.77 1.02 28.22
C PRO A 167 1.94 0.59 27.03
N VAL A 168 2.60 0.21 25.91
CA VAL A 168 1.97 0.11 24.58
C VAL A 168 0.64 -0.64 24.66
N GLU A 169 0.59 -1.64 25.53
CA GLU A 169 -0.55 -2.46 25.92
C GLU A 169 -1.82 -1.67 26.29
N GLN A 170 -1.72 -0.53 26.97
CA GLN A 170 -2.87 0.33 27.35
C GLN A 170 -3.39 1.17 26.17
N SER A 171 -2.62 1.26 25.09
CA SER A 171 -2.94 2.01 23.88
C SER A 171 -3.42 1.12 22.72
N LEU A 172 -3.57 -0.19 22.95
CA LEU A 172 -4.00 -1.12 21.92
C LEU A 172 -5.51 -1.36 21.99
N GLN A 173 -6.18 -1.19 20.85
CA GLN A 173 -7.54 -1.68 20.64
C GLN A 173 -7.52 -2.68 19.49
N GLY A 174 -8.06 -3.89 19.70
CA GLY A 174 -8.09 -4.92 18.65
C GLY A 174 -6.71 -5.45 18.23
N MET A 175 -5.65 -5.13 18.98
CA MET A 175 -4.31 -5.72 18.84
C MET A 175 -3.85 -6.32 20.17
N THR A 176 -2.99 -7.32 20.08
CA THR A 176 -2.27 -7.90 21.20
C THR A 176 -0.78 -7.74 20.98
N LEU A 177 -0.05 -7.39 22.04
CA LEU A 177 1.40 -7.47 22.02
C LEU A 177 1.81 -8.94 22.16
N THR A 178 2.62 -9.43 21.23
CA THR A 178 3.04 -10.82 21.16
C THR A 178 4.56 -10.88 21.07
N ALA A 179 5.16 -11.74 21.89
CA ALA A 179 6.58 -11.98 21.83
C ALA A 179 6.93 -12.77 20.55
N PRO A 180 8.09 -12.55 19.92
CA PRO A 180 8.44 -13.18 18.63
C PRO A 180 8.41 -14.72 18.65
N ASP A 181 8.66 -15.33 19.80
CA ASP A 181 8.62 -16.78 20.01
C ASP A 181 7.21 -17.36 20.08
N GLN A 182 6.20 -16.53 20.34
CA GLN A 182 4.78 -16.89 20.37
C GLN A 182 4.07 -16.68 19.03
N LEU A 183 4.77 -16.14 18.02
CA LEU A 183 4.23 -15.98 16.67
C LEU A 183 4.06 -17.34 15.99
N ASP A 184 3.11 -17.38 15.05
CA ASP A 184 3.01 -18.51 14.11
C ASP A 184 4.38 -18.78 13.46
N PRO A 185 4.83 -20.04 13.34
CA PRO A 185 6.17 -20.37 12.83
C PRO A 185 6.49 -19.76 11.47
N VAL A 186 5.50 -19.68 10.57
CA VAL A 186 5.67 -19.09 9.24
C VAL A 186 5.92 -17.59 9.35
N VAL A 187 5.09 -16.89 10.12
CA VAL A 187 5.22 -15.45 10.38
C VAL A 187 6.54 -15.15 11.10
N LYS A 188 6.94 -15.99 12.06
CA LYS A 188 8.21 -15.88 12.78
C LYS A 188 9.42 -16.05 11.86
N SER A 189 9.42 -17.07 10.99
CA SER A 189 10.51 -17.29 10.03
C SER A 189 10.63 -16.10 9.11
N GLN A 190 9.50 -15.64 8.57
CA GLN A 190 9.44 -14.47 7.70
C GLN A 190 10.01 -13.23 8.39
N TRP A 191 9.58 -12.93 9.62
CA TRP A 191 10.11 -11.78 10.35
C TRP A 191 11.62 -11.91 10.61
N SER A 192 12.09 -13.10 10.96
CA SER A 192 13.51 -13.35 11.23
C SER A 192 14.36 -13.15 9.97
N GLU A 193 13.92 -13.71 8.84
CA GLU A 193 14.57 -13.57 7.54
C GLU A 193 14.54 -12.11 7.04
N TRP A 194 13.39 -11.46 7.17
CA TRP A 194 13.21 -10.07 6.78
C TRP A 194 14.06 -9.13 7.64
N LEU A 195 14.07 -9.28 8.97
CA LEU A 195 14.91 -8.47 9.85
C LEU A 195 16.41 -8.68 9.59
N ALA A 196 16.82 -9.92 9.29
CA ALA A 196 18.21 -10.22 8.94
C ALA A 196 18.64 -9.57 7.61
N SER A 197 17.75 -9.52 6.62
CA SER A 197 18.01 -8.90 5.31
C SER A 197 17.83 -7.37 5.31
N ALA A 198 17.03 -6.84 6.22
CA ALA A 198 16.66 -5.43 6.26
C ALA A 198 17.79 -4.46 6.63
N GLY A 199 18.93 -4.92 7.15
CA GLY A 199 20.20 -4.20 7.37
C GLY A 199 20.13 -2.84 8.11
N LYS A 200 19.52 -1.83 7.47
CA LYS A 200 19.41 -0.41 7.87
C LYS A 200 18.20 -0.07 8.74
N LEU A 201 17.26 -0.99 8.97
CA LEU A 201 16.07 -0.76 9.80
C LEU A 201 16.32 -1.01 11.30
N GLN A 202 17.51 -0.64 11.80
CA GLN A 202 17.90 -0.77 13.21
C GLN A 202 16.96 -0.05 14.19
N GLN A 203 16.08 0.80 13.66
CA GLN A 203 15.07 1.51 14.41
C GLN A 203 13.87 0.63 14.76
N LEU A 204 13.61 -0.49 14.08
CA LEU A 204 12.49 -1.39 14.40
C LEU A 204 12.74 -2.20 15.67
N ASP A 205 11.73 -2.27 16.54
CA ASP A 205 11.79 -3.06 17.76
C ASP A 205 11.25 -4.48 17.52
N GLY A 206 12.10 -5.33 16.92
CA GLY A 206 11.76 -6.73 16.66
C GLY A 206 11.44 -7.57 17.90
N SER A 207 11.63 -7.05 19.13
CA SER A 207 11.24 -7.74 20.36
C SER A 207 9.73 -7.67 20.65
N ARG A 208 9.01 -6.79 19.94
CA ARG A 208 7.60 -6.48 20.20
C ARG A 208 6.83 -6.49 18.89
N VAL A 209 6.02 -7.53 18.69
CA VAL A 209 5.16 -7.66 17.52
C VAL A 209 3.71 -7.47 17.92
N LEU A 210 3.04 -6.50 17.31
CA LEU A 210 1.63 -6.25 17.52
C LEU A 210 0.82 -7.10 16.53
N VAL A 211 -0.03 -7.97 17.04
CA VAL A 211 -0.86 -8.85 16.21
C VAL A 211 -2.31 -8.39 16.30
N ALA A 212 -2.91 -8.08 15.15
CA ALA A 212 -4.30 -7.65 15.12
C ALA A 212 -5.24 -8.86 15.23
N SER A 213 -6.26 -8.77 16.09
CA SER A 213 -7.24 -9.84 16.30
C SER A 213 -7.99 -10.15 15.00
N PRO A 214 -8.11 -11.42 14.56
CA PRO A 214 -8.75 -11.76 13.28
C PRO A 214 -10.25 -11.41 13.24
N THR A 215 -10.90 -11.27 14.40
CA THR A 215 -12.32 -10.93 14.51
C THR A 215 -12.59 -9.44 14.68
N ALA A 216 -11.55 -8.64 14.92
CA ALA A 216 -11.70 -7.20 15.11
C ALA A 216 -11.75 -6.49 13.75
N PRO A 217 -12.87 -5.84 13.38
CA PRO A 217 -12.99 -5.12 12.11
C PRO A 217 -12.09 -3.87 12.04
N GLN A 218 -11.59 -3.44 13.19
CA GLN A 218 -10.67 -2.33 13.36
C GLN A 218 -9.68 -2.67 14.47
N ALA A 219 -8.43 -2.30 14.25
CA ALA A 219 -7.40 -2.34 15.27
C ALA A 219 -6.69 -0.98 15.33
N SER A 220 -6.26 -0.53 16.50
CA SER A 220 -5.58 0.76 16.62
C SER A 220 -4.48 0.76 17.67
N ILE A 221 -3.50 1.63 17.42
CA ILE A 221 -2.40 1.95 18.31
C ILE A 221 -2.52 3.44 18.61
N THR A 222 -2.92 3.78 19.82
CA THR A 222 -3.16 5.17 20.21
C THR A 222 -1.91 5.82 20.81
N GLY A 223 -1.81 7.14 20.68
CA GLY A 223 -0.75 7.89 21.36
C GLY A 223 0.66 7.70 20.77
N VAL A 224 0.77 7.37 19.49
CA VAL A 224 2.06 7.24 18.80
C VAL A 224 2.67 8.63 18.61
N ARG A 225 3.88 8.83 19.10
CA ARG A 225 4.60 10.11 18.94
C ARG A 225 5.34 10.14 17.62
N LEU A 226 5.12 11.21 16.85
CA LEU A 226 5.85 11.51 15.63
C LEU A 226 6.77 12.72 15.86
N PRO A 227 8.08 12.60 15.55
CA PRO A 227 9.01 13.71 15.72
C PRO A 227 8.62 14.92 14.86
N ALA A 228 8.99 16.12 15.32
CA ALA A 228 8.81 17.36 14.58
C ALA A 228 9.45 17.27 13.18
N SER A 229 8.69 17.62 12.14
CA SER A 229 9.12 17.58 10.73
C SER A 229 9.74 16.24 10.31
N GLY A 230 9.41 15.16 11.02
CA GLY A 230 10.02 13.85 10.82
C GLY A 230 9.00 12.79 10.42
N ARG A 231 9.42 11.53 10.54
CA ARG A 231 8.58 10.36 10.26
C ARG A 231 8.92 9.21 11.18
N ILE A 232 8.00 8.27 11.26
CA ILE A 232 8.29 6.91 11.75
C ILE A 232 8.02 5.92 10.63
N THR A 233 8.70 4.79 10.66
CA THR A 233 8.51 3.69 9.71
C THR A 233 8.03 2.47 10.47
N LEU A 234 6.95 1.86 10.01
CA LEU A 234 6.45 0.59 10.52
C LEU A 234 6.77 -0.53 9.53
N ALA A 235 7.00 -1.73 10.03
CA ALA A 235 6.96 -2.92 9.19
C ALA A 235 5.63 -3.65 9.42
N ILE A 236 4.99 -4.08 8.35
CA ILE A 236 3.70 -4.77 8.36
C ILE A 236 3.86 -6.09 7.62
N THR A 237 3.52 -7.19 8.30
CA THR A 237 3.37 -8.50 7.66
C THR A 237 1.88 -8.81 7.53
N ALA A 238 1.43 -9.07 6.31
CA ALA A 238 0.04 -9.37 6.01
C ALA A 238 -0.06 -10.74 5.32
N GLN A 239 -0.93 -11.60 5.83
CA GLN A 239 -1.25 -12.88 5.20
C GLN A 239 -2.74 -12.90 4.88
N PRO A 240 -3.16 -13.27 3.66
CA PRO A 240 -4.56 -13.48 3.36
C PRO A 240 -5.11 -14.67 4.19
N PRO A 241 -6.44 -14.82 4.29
CA PRO A 241 -7.04 -15.96 4.97
C PRO A 241 -6.52 -17.32 4.44
N PRO A 242 -6.40 -18.37 5.27
CA PRO A 242 -5.86 -19.67 4.85
C PRO A 242 -6.54 -20.30 3.62
N GLU A 243 -7.82 -20.00 3.42
CA GLU A 243 -8.67 -20.50 2.34
C GLU A 243 -8.53 -19.71 1.01
N SER A 244 -7.57 -18.81 0.93
CA SER A 244 -7.44 -17.93 -0.24
C SER A 244 -6.94 -18.65 -1.49
N ALA A 245 -7.52 -18.32 -2.64
CA ALA A 245 -7.18 -18.86 -3.95
C ALA A 245 -6.51 -17.82 -4.86
N PRO A 246 -5.68 -18.23 -5.84
CA PRO A 246 -5.13 -17.33 -6.85
C PRO A 246 -6.20 -16.46 -7.52
N GLY A 247 -5.87 -15.19 -7.75
CA GLY A 247 -6.78 -14.17 -8.30
C GLY A 247 -7.60 -13.42 -7.25
N GLN A 248 -7.69 -13.92 -6.01
CA GLN A 248 -8.37 -13.20 -4.94
C GLN A 248 -7.55 -11.99 -4.46
N ARG A 249 -8.28 -10.96 -4.01
CA ARG A 249 -7.72 -9.70 -3.54
C ARG A 249 -8.33 -9.33 -2.19
N TYR A 250 -7.49 -8.86 -1.30
CA TYR A 250 -7.89 -8.38 0.02
C TYR A 250 -7.44 -6.95 0.22
N ARG A 251 -8.21 -6.19 0.99
CA ARG A 251 -7.89 -4.79 1.27
C ARG A 251 -8.02 -4.49 2.75
N PHE A 252 -7.03 -3.77 3.27
CA PHE A 252 -7.14 -3.05 4.53
C PHE A 252 -6.57 -1.64 4.35
N ASP A 253 -7.03 -0.73 5.19
CA ASP A 253 -6.56 0.66 5.19
C ASP A 253 -5.83 0.93 6.51
N VAL A 254 -4.75 1.69 6.45
CA VAL A 254 -4.04 2.18 7.64
C VAL A 254 -4.11 3.69 7.63
N THR A 255 -4.75 4.28 8.62
CA THR A 255 -4.98 5.72 8.70
C THR A 255 -4.29 6.32 9.92
N GLN A 256 -3.65 7.47 9.72
CA GLN A 256 -3.11 8.32 10.77
C GLN A 256 -4.18 9.34 11.16
N THR A 257 -4.50 9.43 12.44
CA THR A 257 -5.48 10.39 12.94
C THR A 257 -4.93 11.26 14.07
N ILE A 258 -5.42 12.51 14.15
CA ILE A 258 -5.13 13.46 15.23
C ILE A 258 -6.47 13.99 15.73
N GLY A 259 -6.78 13.74 17.02
CA GLY A 259 -8.07 14.15 17.59
C GLY A 259 -9.28 13.59 16.82
N GLY A 260 -9.16 12.36 16.29
CA GLY A 260 -10.18 11.69 15.49
C GLY A 260 -10.29 12.15 14.02
N ARG A 261 -9.50 13.14 13.57
CA ARG A 261 -9.45 13.56 12.17
C ARG A 261 -8.35 12.82 11.43
N ILE A 262 -8.66 12.30 10.23
CA ILE A 262 -7.66 11.66 9.36
C ILE A 262 -6.73 12.72 8.80
N VAL A 263 -5.43 12.54 9.03
CA VAL A 263 -4.37 13.46 8.55
C VAL A 263 -3.40 12.77 7.57
N GLY A 264 -3.50 11.46 7.43
CA GLY A 264 -2.69 10.67 6.52
C GLY A 264 -3.12 9.20 6.52
N GLY A 265 -2.50 8.40 5.66
CA GLY A 265 -2.76 6.97 5.62
C GLY A 265 -2.36 6.33 4.31
N SER A 266 -2.66 5.04 4.19
CA SER A 266 -2.41 4.23 3.01
C SER A 266 -3.46 3.12 2.89
N SER A 267 -3.73 2.73 1.65
CA SER A 267 -4.53 1.55 1.35
C SER A 267 -3.63 0.44 0.90
N CYS A 268 -3.74 -0.71 1.54
CA CYS A 268 -2.96 -1.89 1.23
C CYS A 268 -3.87 -2.88 0.50
N ILE A 269 -3.44 -3.34 -0.67
CA ILE A 269 -4.12 -4.40 -1.42
C ILE A 269 -3.18 -5.59 -1.50
N LEU A 270 -3.65 -6.72 -0.99
CA LEU A 270 -2.95 -8.00 -1.05
C LEU A 270 -3.59 -8.85 -2.13
N ALA A 271 -2.84 -9.15 -3.18
CA ALA A 271 -3.29 -10.00 -4.29
C ALA A 271 -2.63 -11.37 -4.19
N VAL A 272 -3.44 -12.44 -4.22
CA VAL A 272 -2.94 -13.81 -4.24
C VAL A 272 -2.62 -14.18 -5.68
N VAL A 273 -1.35 -14.43 -5.98
CA VAL A 273 -0.90 -14.82 -7.31
C VAL A 273 -0.41 -16.27 -7.31
N GLU A 274 -0.59 -16.94 -8.44
CA GLU A 274 0.00 -18.26 -8.67
C GLU A 274 1.53 -18.10 -8.79
N ALA A 275 2.30 -18.94 -8.10
CA ALA A 275 3.74 -18.90 -8.30
C ALA A 275 4.09 -19.38 -9.69
N ARG A 276 4.87 -18.58 -10.41
CA ARG A 276 5.52 -19.08 -11.62
C ARG A 276 6.50 -20.19 -11.22
N PRO A 277 6.52 -21.32 -11.94
CA PRO A 277 7.58 -22.30 -11.79
C PRO A 277 8.91 -21.58 -11.93
N LYS A 278 9.83 -21.81 -10.97
CA LYS A 278 11.20 -21.32 -11.08
C LYS A 278 11.78 -21.97 -12.34
N GLU A 279 12.10 -21.17 -13.37
CA GLU A 279 12.75 -21.72 -14.56
C GLU A 279 13.97 -22.52 -14.12
N PRO A 280 14.17 -23.74 -14.64
CA PRO A 280 15.33 -24.54 -14.27
C PRO A 280 16.56 -23.74 -14.68
N GLY A 281 17.28 -23.22 -13.68
CA GLY A 281 18.50 -22.48 -13.90
C GLY A 281 19.39 -23.31 -14.81
N THR A 282 19.78 -22.74 -15.94
CA THR A 282 20.82 -23.27 -16.81
C THR A 282 22.05 -23.47 -15.96
N GLY A 283 22.25 -24.72 -15.52
CA GLY A 283 23.44 -25.14 -14.80
C GLY A 283 24.64 -24.81 -15.68
N GLY A 284 25.37 -23.77 -15.29
CA GLY A 284 26.69 -23.49 -15.82
C GLY A 284 27.55 -24.72 -15.58
N SER A 285 27.91 -25.36 -16.69
CA SER A 285 28.94 -26.40 -16.75
C SER A 285 30.32 -25.76 -16.61
#